data_AF-A0A3S1XH52-F1
#
_entry.id   AF-A0A3S1XH52-F1
#
_cell.length_a   1.000
_cell.length_b   1.000
_cell.length_c   1.000
_cell.angle_alpha   90.00
_cell.angle_beta   90.00
_cell.angle_gamma   90.00
#
_symmetry.space_group_name_H-M   'P 1'
#
loop_
_entity.id
_entity.type
_entity.pdbx_description
1 polymer ?
#
loop_
_entity_poly.entity_id
_entity_poly.type
_entity_poly.pdbx_seq_one_letter_code
_entity_poly.pdbx_strand_id
1 'polypeptide(L)'
;MNIQAVEIVRDHSAASRNVGCRLCGSRLRHTLVDLGMSPPCERFLQPDQLDQMEPYYPLNVLVCDTCYLVQLKEYMSPETIFSEYAYFSSFSTSWVAHSKLYCETITRRLGLGPDSLAVELASNDGYLLQHFLPLGVPVLGVEPAANVARAAIEKGVATWV
;
A
#
# COMPACT_ATOMS: atom_id res chain seq x y z
N MET A 1 21.34 -4.55 -22.73
CA MET A 1 21.50 -5.27 -21.45
C MET A 1 20.11 -5.72 -21.06
N ASN A 2 19.76 -6.97 -21.38
CA ASN A 2 18.38 -7.45 -21.28
C ASN A 2 18.10 -7.84 -19.82
N ILE A 3 17.23 -7.08 -19.16
CA ILE A 3 16.63 -7.49 -17.90
C ILE A 3 15.58 -8.54 -18.27
N GLN A 4 15.94 -9.81 -18.13
CA GLN A 4 14.94 -10.88 -18.15
C GLN A 4 14.11 -10.72 -16.89
N ALA A 5 12.87 -10.27 -17.06
CA ALA A 5 11.86 -10.38 -16.02
C ALA A 5 11.70 -11.87 -15.71
N VAL A 6 12.09 -12.28 -14.51
CA VAL A 6 11.77 -13.61 -13.99
C VAL A 6 10.26 -13.65 -13.91
N GLU A 7 9.62 -14.51 -14.69
CA GLU A 7 8.19 -14.79 -14.57
C GLU A 7 7.94 -15.29 -13.13
N ILE A 8 7.38 -14.42 -12.29
CA ILE A 8 6.90 -14.78 -10.96
C ILE A 8 5.61 -15.55 -11.19
N VAL A 9 5.73 -16.85 -11.48
CA VAL A 9 4.60 -17.78 -11.42
C VAL A 9 4.20 -17.88 -9.95
N ARG A 10 3.15 -17.15 -9.56
CA ARG A 10 2.53 -17.28 -8.24
C ARG A 10 1.76 -18.59 -8.20
N ASP A 11 2.36 -19.61 -7.60
CA ASP A 11 1.67 -20.84 -7.24
C ASP A 11 0.69 -20.54 -6.09
N HIS A 12 -0.61 -20.60 -6.38
CA HIS A 12 -1.71 -20.39 -5.41
C HIS A 12 -2.02 -21.65 -4.58
N SER A 13 -1.09 -22.59 -4.49
CA SER A 13 -1.22 -23.79 -3.66
C SER A 13 -1.24 -23.46 -2.16
N ALA A 14 -2.37 -23.75 -1.53
CA ALA A 14 -2.59 -23.64 -0.10
C ALA A 14 -1.53 -24.41 0.73
N ALA A 15 -0.98 -23.72 1.75
CA ALA A 15 -0.19 -24.26 2.85
C ALA A 15 1.18 -24.89 2.50
N SER A 16 2.09 -24.11 1.89
CA SER A 16 3.52 -24.41 1.98
C SER A 16 4.04 -24.22 3.42
N ARG A 17 4.58 -25.29 4.01
CA ARG A 17 5.25 -25.32 5.33
C ARG A 17 6.57 -24.51 5.38
N ASN A 18 6.94 -23.79 4.32
CA ASN A 18 8.12 -22.93 4.27
C ASN A 18 7.75 -21.54 3.76
N VAL A 19 7.72 -20.58 4.67
CA VAL A 19 7.62 -19.15 4.34
C VAL A 19 9.05 -18.64 4.13
N GLY A 20 9.37 -18.30 2.89
CA GLY A 20 10.61 -17.59 2.56
C GLY A 20 10.51 -16.12 2.94
N CYS A 21 11.62 -15.51 3.34
CA CYS A 21 11.71 -14.08 3.55
C CYS A 21 11.44 -13.34 2.24
N ARG A 22 10.49 -12.40 2.23
CA ARG A 22 10.14 -11.62 1.02
C ARG A 22 11.28 -10.77 0.46
N LEU A 23 12.30 -10.46 1.27
CA LEU A 23 13.44 -9.65 0.84
C LEU A 23 14.61 -10.48 0.31
N CYS A 24 15.03 -11.53 1.04
CA CYS A 24 16.24 -12.29 0.70
C CYS A 24 16.00 -13.78 0.37
N GLY A 25 14.76 -14.26 0.44
CA GLY A 25 14.42 -15.65 0.15
C GLY A 25 14.77 -16.65 1.27
N SER A 26 15.60 -16.28 2.25
CA SER A 26 15.96 -17.17 3.37
C SER A 26 14.74 -17.70 4.12
N ARG A 27 14.78 -18.96 4.55
CA ARG A 27 13.69 -19.60 5.29
C ARG A 27 13.43 -18.88 6.62
N LEU A 28 12.19 -18.46 6.86
CA LEU A 28 11.79 -17.89 8.15
C LEU A 28 11.62 -18.99 9.21
N ARG A 29 12.22 -18.77 10.39
CA ARG A 29 12.25 -19.75 11.50
C ARG A 29 11.84 -19.16 12.84
N HIS A 30 11.97 -17.85 13.02
CA HIS A 30 11.80 -17.20 14.31
C HIS A 30 10.53 -16.37 14.33
N THR A 31 9.70 -16.59 15.34
CA THR A 31 8.61 -15.67 15.70
C THR A 31 9.20 -14.52 16.51
N LEU A 32 8.90 -13.30 16.09
CA LEU A 32 9.21 -12.08 16.85
C LEU A 32 8.12 -11.83 17.90
N VAL A 33 6.86 -11.86 17.49
CA VAL A 33 5.70 -11.72 18.38
C VAL A 33 4.50 -12.49 17.80
N ASP A 34 3.74 -13.13 18.67
CA ASP A 34 2.48 -13.77 18.33
C ASP A 34 1.34 -13.07 19.09
N LEU A 35 0.43 -12.47 18.34
CA LEU A 35 -0.72 -11.74 18.87
C LEU A 35 -2.03 -12.54 18.77
N GLY A 36 -1.95 -13.82 18.40
CA GLY A 36 -3.11 -14.69 18.25
C GLY A 36 -3.85 -14.47 16.93
N MET A 37 -5.18 -14.54 16.97
CA MET A 37 -6.04 -14.45 15.80
C MET A 37 -6.72 -13.08 15.75
N SER A 38 -6.76 -12.44 14.58
CA SER A 38 -7.41 -11.13 14.40
C SER A 38 -8.16 -11.05 13.07
N PRO A 39 -9.28 -10.31 13.00
CA PRO A 39 -9.95 -10.04 11.74
C PRO A 39 -9.17 -8.97 10.94
N PRO A 40 -9.45 -8.80 9.63
CA PRO A 40 -8.92 -7.68 8.87
C PRO A 40 -9.31 -6.33 9.49
N CYS A 41 -8.34 -5.45 9.74
CA CYS A 41 -8.55 -4.22 10.50
C CYS A 41 -9.43 -3.17 9.80
N GLU A 42 -9.53 -3.22 8.47
CA GLU A 42 -10.30 -2.26 7.65
C GLU A 42 -11.60 -2.85 7.09
N ARG A 43 -12.06 -3.99 7.62
CA ARG A 43 -13.32 -4.62 7.20
C ARG A 43 -14.44 -4.35 8.22
N PHE A 44 -15.17 -3.26 8.01
CA PHE A 44 -16.31 -2.90 8.86
C PHE A 44 -17.57 -3.68 8.43
N LEU A 45 -18.21 -4.36 9.39
CA LEU A 45 -19.46 -5.08 9.16
C LEU A 45 -20.66 -4.12 9.15
N GLN A 46 -21.56 -4.33 8.20
CA GLN A 46 -22.88 -3.69 8.20
C GLN A 46 -23.85 -4.41 9.14
N PRO A 47 -24.94 -3.76 9.60
CA PRO A 47 -25.88 -4.36 10.54
C PRO A 47 -26.50 -5.70 10.08
N ASP A 48 -26.69 -5.89 8.78
CA ASP A 48 -27.20 -7.13 8.18
C ASP A 48 -26.13 -8.23 8.02
N GLN A 49 -24.88 -7.94 8.39
CA GLN A 49 -23.75 -8.86 8.33
C GLN A 49 -23.34 -9.43 9.69
N LEU A 50 -23.98 -9.00 10.79
CA LEU A 50 -23.56 -9.36 12.15
C LEU A 50 -23.63 -10.86 12.45
N ASP A 51 -24.56 -11.58 11.83
CA ASP A 51 -24.70 -13.04 12.00
C ASP A 51 -23.94 -13.84 10.93
N GLN A 52 -23.16 -13.18 10.06
CA GLN A 52 -22.37 -13.83 9.03
C GLN A 52 -20.99 -14.26 9.54
N MET A 53 -20.34 -15.17 8.81
CA MET A 53 -18.98 -15.59 9.13
C MET A 53 -17.99 -14.41 8.99
N GLU A 54 -17.18 -14.20 10.03
CA GLU A 54 -16.06 -13.28 10.02
C GLU A 54 -14.72 -14.05 9.99
N PRO A 55 -13.86 -13.85 8.97
CA PRO A 55 -12.59 -14.54 8.89
C PRO A 55 -11.58 -13.94 9.87
N TYR A 56 -10.86 -14.81 10.58
CA TYR A 56 -9.75 -14.44 11.45
C TYR A 56 -8.46 -15.07 10.93
N TYR A 57 -7.37 -14.32 11.00
CA TYR A 57 -6.06 -14.75 10.54
C TYR A 57 -5.02 -14.69 11.67
N PRO A 58 -4.01 -15.58 11.67
CA PRO A 58 -2.96 -15.53 12.68
C PRO A 58 -2.08 -14.28 12.51
N LEU A 59 -2.07 -13.41 13.51
CA LEU A 59 -1.19 -12.26 13.61
C LEU A 59 0.13 -12.66 14.28
N ASN A 60 0.85 -13.59 13.63
CA ASN A 60 2.16 -14.06 14.03
C ASN A 60 3.23 -13.40 13.15
N VAL A 61 3.99 -12.49 13.78
CA VAL A 61 5.06 -11.72 13.16
C VAL A 61 6.36 -12.54 13.21
N LEU A 62 6.97 -12.74 12.04
CA LEU A 62 8.21 -13.48 11.87
C LEU A 62 9.38 -12.52 11.65
N VAL A 63 10.58 -12.94 12.04
CA VAL A 63 11.83 -12.21 11.77
C VAL A 63 12.82 -13.10 11.03
N CYS A 64 13.43 -12.57 9.97
CA CYS A 64 14.50 -13.22 9.25
C CYS A 64 15.83 -13.09 10.01
N ASP A 65 16.52 -14.20 10.29
CA ASP A 65 17.84 -14.21 10.94
C ASP A 65 19.00 -13.89 9.99
N THR A 66 18.71 -13.68 8.69
CA THR A 66 19.70 -13.32 7.67
C THR A 66 19.71 -11.82 7.37
N CYS A 67 18.55 -11.24 7.04
CA CYS A 67 18.44 -9.82 6.65
C CYS A 67 17.65 -8.97 7.65
N TYR A 68 17.16 -9.56 8.75
CA TYR A 68 16.40 -8.88 9.80
C TYR A 68 15.07 -8.25 9.37
N LEU A 69 14.55 -8.56 8.18
CA LEU A 69 13.19 -8.18 7.80
C LEU A 69 12.17 -8.85 8.73
N VAL A 70 11.39 -8.01 9.39
CA VAL A 70 10.21 -8.37 10.17
C VAL A 70 8.99 -8.37 9.25
N GLN A 71 8.22 -9.46 9.22
CA GLN A 71 7.10 -9.62 8.28
C GLN A 71 6.04 -10.61 8.78
N LEU A 72 4.81 -10.44 8.29
CA LEU A 72 3.72 -11.42 8.45
C LEU A 72 3.75 -12.45 7.33
N LYS A 73 3.12 -13.61 7.53
CA LYS A 73 2.74 -14.49 6.40
C LYS A 73 1.68 -13.82 5.54
N GLU A 74 1.53 -14.27 4.30
CA GLU A 74 0.46 -13.81 3.42
C GLU A 74 -0.77 -14.69 3.64
N TYR A 75 -1.87 -14.07 4.06
CA TYR A 75 -3.16 -14.75 4.24
C TYR A 75 -4.27 -14.17 3.36
N MET A 76 -4.09 -12.96 2.85
CA MET A 76 -5.03 -12.25 1.99
C MET A 76 -4.29 -11.74 0.75
N SER A 77 -4.96 -11.82 -0.40
CA SER A 77 -4.44 -11.23 -1.62
C SER A 77 -4.59 -9.70 -1.60
N PRO A 78 -3.72 -8.93 -2.28
CA PRO A 78 -3.90 -7.49 -2.43
C PRO A 78 -5.28 -7.11 -2.97
N GLU A 79 -5.80 -7.89 -3.92
CA GLU A 79 -7.12 -7.67 -4.53
C GLU A 79 -8.25 -7.75 -3.49
N THR A 80 -8.12 -8.65 -2.50
CA THR A 80 -9.08 -8.76 -1.39
C THR A 80 -8.96 -7.60 -0.39
N ILE A 81 -7.75 -7.05 -0.20
CA ILE A 81 -7.51 -5.97 0.77
C ILE A 81 -7.96 -4.62 0.20
N PHE A 82 -7.75 -4.38 -1.10
CA PHE A 82 -7.92 -3.07 -1.72
C PHE A 82 -9.16 -2.92 -2.61
N SER A 83 -10.10 -3.88 -2.58
CA SER A 83 -11.33 -3.82 -3.41
C SER A 83 -12.26 -2.67 -3.03
N GLU A 84 -12.46 -2.46 -1.72
CA GLU A 84 -13.22 -1.33 -1.17
C GLU A 84 -12.42 -0.72 -0.03
N TYR A 85 -11.71 0.37 -0.33
CA TYR A 85 -10.85 1.03 0.64
C TYR A 85 -11.61 2.18 1.32
N ALA A 86 -11.86 2.06 2.62
CA ALA A 86 -12.60 3.05 3.40
C ALA A 86 -11.73 4.24 3.86
N TYR A 87 -10.41 4.15 3.72
CA TYR A 87 -9.48 5.12 4.25
C TYR A 87 -9.09 6.21 3.22
N PHE A 88 -9.42 7.44 3.56
CA PHE A 88 -9.07 8.64 2.80
C PHE A 88 -8.01 9.43 3.57
N SER A 89 -6.82 9.52 2.99
CA SER A 89 -5.66 10.17 3.62
C SER A 89 -5.91 11.67 3.86
N SER A 90 -6.73 12.32 3.03
CA SER A 90 -7.04 13.74 3.18
C SER A 90 -7.87 14.10 4.42
N PHE A 91 -8.43 13.12 5.14
CA PHE A 91 -9.18 13.40 6.39
C PHE A 91 -8.26 13.82 7.55
N SER A 92 -6.95 13.55 7.47
CA SER A 92 -5.99 14.04 8.44
C SER A 92 -5.39 15.37 8.01
N THR A 93 -5.82 16.47 8.63
CA THR A 93 -5.34 17.82 8.31
C THR A 93 -3.84 17.99 8.56
N SER A 94 -3.30 17.35 9.60
CA SER A 94 -1.86 17.35 9.89
C SER A 94 -1.06 16.59 8.84
N TRP A 95 -1.60 15.49 8.30
CA TRP A 95 -0.97 14.71 7.24
C TRP A 95 -0.95 15.46 5.91
N VAL A 96 -2.04 16.13 5.55
CA VAL A 96 -2.10 17.00 4.36
C VAL A 96 -1.10 18.15 4.48
N ALA A 97 -1.02 18.80 5.65
CA ALA A 97 -0.04 19.87 5.90
C ALA A 97 1.41 19.37 5.78
N HIS A 98 1.70 18.18 6.32
CA HIS A 98 3.01 17.53 6.17
C HIS A 98 3.33 17.25 4.70
N SER A 99 2.37 16.72 3.95
CA SER A 99 2.53 16.37 2.53
C SER A 99 2.82 17.60 1.68
N LYS A 100 2.11 18.71 1.93
CA LYS A 100 2.40 20.00 1.29
C LYS A 100 3.85 20.45 1.55
N LEU A 101 4.29 20.43 2.81
CA LEU A 101 5.65 20.81 3.18
C LEU A 101 6.69 19.90 2.50
N TYR A 102 6.41 18.60 2.42
CA TYR A 102 7.26 17.64 1.72
C TYR A 102 7.36 17.99 0.22
N CYS A 103 6.24 18.21 -0.48
CA CYS A 103 6.22 18.55 -1.90
C CYS A 103 7.01 19.84 -2.19
N GLU A 104 6.83 20.89 -1.39
CA GLU A 104 7.58 22.15 -1.51
C GLU A 104 9.09 21.95 -1.25
N THR A 105 9.45 21.09 -0.30
CA THR A 105 10.84 20.82 0.07
C THR A 105 11.54 19.98 -1.00
N ILE A 106 10.92 18.89 -1.46
CA ILE A 106 11.53 17.99 -2.45
C ILE A 106 11.63 18.65 -3.82
N THR A 107 10.64 19.48 -4.20
CA THR A 107 10.68 20.29 -5.42
C THR A 107 11.91 21.19 -5.43
N ARG A 108 12.16 21.94 -4.36
CA ARG A 108 13.36 22.79 -4.26
C ARG A 108 14.65 21.99 -4.23
N ARG A 109 14.67 20.88 -3.47
CA ARG A 109 15.88 20.06 -3.28
C ARG A 109 16.35 19.42 -4.59
N LEU A 110 15.41 18.97 -5.42
CA LEU A 110 15.71 18.26 -6.67
C LEU A 110 15.57 19.14 -7.92
N GLY A 111 15.11 20.39 -7.76
CA GLY A 111 14.84 21.28 -8.89
C GLY A 111 13.71 20.78 -9.79
N LEU A 112 12.66 20.20 -9.20
CA LEU A 112 11.52 19.68 -9.96
C LEU A 112 10.74 20.82 -10.62
N GLY A 113 10.25 20.57 -11.83
CA GLY A 113 9.49 21.55 -12.60
C GLY A 113 8.70 20.91 -13.74
N PRO A 114 8.36 21.68 -14.78
CA PRO A 114 7.51 21.21 -15.89
C PRO A 114 8.07 20.02 -16.67
N ASP A 115 9.40 19.86 -16.70
CA ASP A 115 10.08 18.75 -17.38
C ASP A 115 10.25 17.51 -16.47
N SER A 116 9.73 17.56 -15.24
CA SER A 116 9.72 16.44 -14.30
C SER A 116 8.40 15.68 -14.36
N LEU A 117 8.36 14.49 -13.76
CA LEU A 117 7.13 13.76 -13.49
C LEU A 117 7.19 13.15 -12.09
N ALA A 118 6.28 13.55 -11.21
CA ALA A 118 6.13 12.94 -9.91
C ALA A 118 5.11 11.80 -9.99
N VAL A 119 5.57 10.57 -9.73
CA VAL A 119 4.71 9.38 -9.70
C VAL A 119 4.58 8.88 -8.27
N GLU A 120 3.34 8.68 -7.81
CA GLU A 120 3.06 8.09 -6.50
C GLU A 120 2.32 6.76 -6.66
N LEU A 121 2.89 5.70 -6.06
CA LEU A 121 2.25 4.39 -5.96
C LEU A 121 1.36 4.36 -4.71
N ALA A 122 0.15 3.81 -4.83
CA ALA A 122 -0.89 3.91 -3.82
C ALA A 122 -1.18 5.37 -3.45
N SER A 123 -1.41 6.21 -4.47
CA SER A 123 -1.59 7.66 -4.33
C SER A 123 -2.85 8.08 -3.58
N ASN A 124 -3.73 7.11 -3.27
CA ASN A 124 -4.96 7.31 -2.55
C ASN A 124 -5.79 8.43 -3.20
N ASP A 125 -6.42 9.28 -2.40
CA ASP A 125 -7.33 10.35 -2.84
C ASP A 125 -6.59 11.61 -3.35
N GLY A 126 -5.32 11.46 -3.75
CA GLY A 126 -4.48 12.52 -4.29
C GLY A 126 -4.00 13.52 -3.25
N TYR A 127 -4.10 13.20 -1.94
CA TYR A 127 -3.75 14.10 -0.84
C TYR A 127 -2.35 14.74 -0.98
N LEU A 128 -1.35 13.99 -1.48
CA LEU A 128 0.02 14.45 -1.67
C LEU A 128 0.23 15.10 -3.04
N LEU A 129 -0.14 14.40 -4.13
CA LEU A 129 0.11 14.85 -5.50
C LEU A 129 -0.57 16.17 -5.85
N GLN A 130 -1.72 16.50 -5.23
CA GLN A 130 -2.38 17.80 -5.45
C GLN A 130 -1.47 19.00 -5.15
N HIS A 131 -0.46 18.83 -4.29
CA HIS A 131 0.46 19.89 -3.90
C HIS A 131 1.61 20.13 -4.89
N PHE A 132 1.84 19.22 -5.83
CA PHE A 132 2.78 19.43 -6.94
C PHE A 132 2.18 20.27 -8.08
N LEU A 133 0.86 20.23 -8.26
CA LEU A 133 0.15 20.99 -9.29
C LEU A 133 0.45 22.50 -9.25
N PRO A 134 0.31 23.21 -8.11
CA PRO A 134 0.64 24.65 -8.05
C PRO A 134 2.14 24.94 -8.18
N LEU A 135 3.01 23.92 -8.05
CA LEU A 135 4.45 24.02 -8.26
C LEU A 135 4.85 23.81 -9.74
N GLY A 136 3.88 23.54 -10.62
CA GLY A 136 4.11 23.31 -12.04
C GLY A 136 4.79 21.98 -12.34
N VAL A 137 4.70 21.00 -11.43
CA VAL A 137 5.25 19.65 -11.61
C VAL A 137 4.14 18.71 -12.08
N PRO A 138 4.24 18.10 -13.28
CA PRO A 138 3.34 17.05 -13.72
C PRO A 138 3.30 15.87 -12.75
N VAL A 139 2.12 15.26 -12.59
CA VAL A 139 1.91 14.16 -11.65
C VAL A 139 1.20 12.97 -12.29
N LEU A 140 1.44 11.78 -11.74
CA LEU A 140 0.66 10.58 -12.00
C LEU A 140 0.50 9.77 -10.71
N GLY A 141 -0.74 9.58 -10.28
CA GLY A 141 -1.08 8.62 -9.23
C GLY A 141 -1.30 7.22 -9.80
N VAL A 142 -1.02 6.20 -9.00
CA VAL A 142 -1.43 4.81 -9.26
C VAL A 142 -2.20 4.33 -8.03
N GLU A 143 -3.49 4.05 -8.17
CA GLU A 143 -4.38 3.70 -7.07
C GLU A 143 -5.38 2.60 -7.47
N PRO A 144 -5.22 1.37 -6.95
CA PRO A 144 -6.11 0.26 -7.30
C PRO A 144 -7.55 0.44 -6.79
N ALA A 145 -7.76 1.19 -5.71
CA ALA A 145 -9.10 1.43 -5.16
C ALA A 145 -9.84 2.49 -5.98
N ALA A 146 -10.69 2.04 -6.92
CA ALA A 146 -11.39 2.92 -7.86
C ALA A 146 -12.22 4.04 -7.19
N ASN A 147 -12.83 3.77 -6.04
CA ASN A 147 -13.59 4.74 -5.26
C ASN A 147 -12.71 5.91 -4.76
N VAL A 148 -11.49 5.59 -4.35
CA VAL A 148 -10.50 6.55 -3.84
C VAL A 148 -9.84 7.30 -5.00
N ALA A 149 -9.44 6.59 -6.05
CA ALA A 149 -8.84 7.19 -7.25
C ALA A 149 -9.74 8.25 -7.89
N ARG A 150 -11.07 8.03 -7.90
CA ARG A 150 -12.03 9.02 -8.40
C ARG A 150 -11.93 10.35 -7.65
N ALA A 151 -11.75 10.33 -6.32
CA ALA A 151 -11.60 11.54 -5.52
C ALA A 151 -10.31 12.31 -5.85
N ALA A 152 -9.24 11.60 -6.23
CA ALA A 152 -8.01 12.24 -6.73
C ALA A 152 -8.24 12.93 -8.08
N ILE A 153 -8.91 12.24 -9.02
CA ILE A 153 -9.22 12.76 -10.35
C ILE A 153 -10.10 14.01 -10.27
N GLU A 154 -11.09 14.03 -9.39
CA GLU A 154 -11.96 15.20 -9.13
C GLU A 154 -11.17 16.42 -8.62
N LYS A 155 -10.02 16.22 -7.96
CA LYS A 155 -9.09 17.29 -7.53
C LYS A 155 -8.11 17.70 -8.64
N GLY A 156 -8.22 17.14 -9.84
CA GLY A 156 -7.29 17.39 -10.95
C GLY A 156 -5.99 16.60 -10.89
N VAL A 157 -5.91 15.57 -10.05
CA VAL A 157 -4.74 14.67 -9.98
C VAL A 157 -4.96 13.50 -10.95
N ALA A 158 -4.20 13.48 -12.04
CA ALA A 158 -4.21 12.36 -12.98
C ALA A 158 -3.83 11.06 -12.25
N THR A 159 -4.71 10.05 -12.32
CA THR A 159 -4.57 8.81 -11.56
C THR A 159 -4.92 7.62 -12.45
N TRP A 160 -4.05 6.62 -12.46
CA TRP A 160 -4.29 5.32 -13.08
C TRP A 160 -4.85 4.35 -12.03
N VAL A 161 -5.95 3.68 -12.38
CA VAL A 161 -6.59 2.59 -11.61
C VAL A 161 -6.20 1.25 -12.20
#